data_AF-A0A917E329-F1
#
_entry.id   AF-A0A917E329-F1
#
_cell.length_a   1.000
_cell.length_b   1.000
_cell.length_c   1.000
_cell.angle_alpha   90.00
_cell.angle_beta   90.00
_cell.angle_gamma   90.00
#
_symmetry.space_group_name_H-M   'P 1'
#
loop_
_entity.id
_entity.type
_entity.pdbx_description
1 polymer ?
#
loop_
_entity_poly.entity_id
_entity_poly.type
_entity_poly.pdbx_seq_one_letter_code
_entity_poly.pdbx_strand_id
1 'polypeptide(L)'
;MRMLRAEQYGLTREVEYGTPEQNKAVQQIVEAVRIEGDAALLRYTEEHDRVKLDAGSLRVTEDEIQAAYELVDDAFLTAIRLAAVNIRTFHEKQVRQSWMDVQPDGTMLGQMLRPLKRVGVYVPGGKAAYPSSVLMNVIPAQVAGVPEIVMVTPPSTGGTAGIDPYILVAAAEAGVKEMYRVGGAQAIAALAYGTASIRPVDKICGPGNIYVALAKRAVFGAVDIDSIAGPSEIVVWADDSASPAYVAADLLSQAEHDEMASAILVTTSQRLADAVVSEVERQLATLPRQSIARQSIDSNGAVLLADSVDDAVAAINRMAPEHLEIMVAEPMALLGRIENAGAIFIGPYSSEPVGDYFAGPNHILPTNGTARFSSPVNVDDFVKKSSLIYYSKDALLANADHIMTLARHEGLEAHARAIEIRVEHEGK
;
A
#
# COMPACT_ATOMS: atom_id res chain seq x y z
N MET A 1 15.53 16.47 -17.22
CA MET A 1 15.92 15.10 -16.82
C MET A 1 17.43 14.89 -16.99
N ARG A 2 18.08 14.20 -16.04
CA ARG A 2 19.51 13.83 -16.15
C ARG A 2 19.67 12.55 -16.98
N MET A 3 20.70 12.48 -17.82
CA MET A 3 21.02 11.27 -18.59
C MET A 3 22.30 10.63 -18.05
N LEU A 4 22.23 9.33 -17.75
CA LEU A 4 23.30 8.57 -17.10
C LEU A 4 23.40 7.17 -17.73
N ARG A 5 24.56 6.52 -17.61
CA ARG A 5 24.66 5.08 -17.90
C ARG A 5 23.92 4.30 -16.83
N ALA A 6 23.22 3.23 -17.22
CA ALA A 6 22.45 2.40 -16.29
C ALA A 6 23.29 1.86 -15.12
N GLU A 7 24.56 1.55 -15.36
CA GLU A 7 25.51 1.10 -14.32
C GLU A 7 25.85 2.17 -13.28
N GLN A 8 25.80 3.44 -13.67
CA GLN A 8 26.15 4.58 -12.81
C GLN A 8 25.00 5.01 -11.89
N TYR A 9 23.80 4.46 -12.10
CA TYR A 9 22.65 4.77 -11.26
C TYR A 9 22.77 4.06 -9.91
N GLY A 10 23.27 4.80 -8.92
CA GLY A 10 23.36 4.38 -7.53
C GLY A 10 22.02 4.49 -6.81
N LEU A 11 21.66 3.45 -6.07
CA LEU A 11 20.55 3.49 -5.10
C LEU A 11 21.15 3.47 -3.69
N THR A 12 21.04 4.57 -2.97
CA THR A 12 21.32 4.59 -1.54
C THR A 12 20.03 4.24 -0.82
N ARG A 13 20.02 3.10 -0.11
CA ARG A 13 18.87 2.65 0.67
C ARG A 13 19.08 3.06 2.11
N GLU A 14 18.32 4.03 2.59
CA GLU A 14 18.40 4.50 3.97
C GLU A 14 17.18 4.04 4.78
N VAL A 15 17.43 3.55 6.00
CA VAL A 15 16.39 3.16 6.96
C VAL A 15 15.85 4.40 7.70
N GLU A 16 16.63 5.48 7.73
CA GLU A 16 16.23 6.78 8.29
C GLU A 16 15.22 7.46 7.36
N TYR A 17 13.96 7.10 7.57
CA TYR A 17 12.83 7.77 6.97
C TYR A 17 12.50 9.05 7.75
N GLY A 18 12.38 10.17 7.04
CA GLY A 18 12.08 11.51 7.58
C GLY A 18 13.19 12.13 8.42
N THR A 19 13.16 13.45 8.59
CA THR A 19 14.16 14.17 9.40
C THR A 19 14.01 13.87 10.90
N PRO A 20 15.05 14.09 11.74
CA PRO A 20 14.94 13.97 13.19
C PRO A 20 13.80 14.79 13.79
N GLU A 21 13.55 15.99 13.25
CA GLU A 21 12.45 16.87 13.65
C GLU A 21 11.09 16.28 13.33
N GLN A 22 10.92 15.71 12.12
CA GLN A 22 9.68 15.04 11.71
C GLN A 22 9.39 13.83 12.60
N ASN A 23 10.42 13.01 12.88
CA ASN A 23 10.30 11.86 13.77
C ASN A 23 9.88 12.26 15.19
N LYS A 24 10.51 13.29 15.75
CA LYS A 24 10.16 13.81 17.07
C LYS A 24 8.73 14.36 17.11
N ALA A 25 8.33 15.12 16.10
CA ALA A 25 6.98 15.67 16.00
C ALA A 25 5.92 14.55 15.95
N VAL A 26 6.14 13.52 15.15
CA VAL A 26 5.23 12.37 15.06
C VAL A 26 5.15 11.63 16.39
N GLN A 27 6.27 11.38 17.07
CA GLN A 27 6.26 10.75 18.39
C GLN A 27 5.44 11.55 19.41
N GLN A 28 5.56 12.88 19.40
CA GLN A 28 4.78 13.76 20.27
C GLN A 28 3.28 13.67 19.97
N ILE A 29 2.89 13.70 18.69
CA ILE A 29 1.48 13.58 18.28
C ILE A 29 0.92 12.23 18.70
N VAL A 30 1.64 11.15 18.43
CA VAL A 30 1.21 9.78 18.74
C VAL A 30 1.00 9.59 20.25
N GLU A 31 1.95 10.05 21.07
CA GLU A 31 1.85 9.94 22.53
C GLU A 31 0.73 10.82 23.08
N ALA A 32 0.56 12.04 22.55
CA ALA A 32 -0.53 12.92 22.95
C ALA A 32 -1.91 12.28 22.67
N VAL A 33 -2.12 11.69 21.49
CA VAL A 33 -3.39 10.98 21.19
C VAL A 33 -3.58 9.77 22.09
N ARG A 34 -2.52 9.02 22.38
CA ARG A 34 -2.57 7.86 23.28
C ARG A 34 -2.99 8.24 24.72
N ILE A 35 -2.50 9.36 25.24
CA ILE A 35 -2.78 9.82 26.61
C ILE A 35 -4.11 10.58 26.68
N GLU A 36 -4.35 11.49 25.73
CA GLU A 36 -5.42 12.49 25.81
C GLU A 36 -6.66 12.16 24.94
N GLY A 37 -6.57 11.17 24.05
CA GLY A 37 -7.68 10.75 23.19
C GLY A 37 -8.21 11.85 22.28
N ASP A 38 -9.54 12.03 22.26
CA ASP A 38 -10.22 12.99 21.38
C ASP A 38 -9.76 14.43 21.58
N ALA A 39 -9.31 14.81 22.78
CA ALA A 39 -8.82 16.15 23.05
C ALA A 39 -7.57 16.48 22.20
N ALA A 40 -6.66 15.52 22.04
CA ALA A 40 -5.50 15.68 21.16
C ALA A 40 -5.91 15.64 19.68
N LEU A 41 -6.86 14.79 19.29
CA LEU A 41 -7.39 14.76 17.92
C LEU A 41 -7.91 16.13 17.48
N LEU A 42 -8.79 16.73 18.29
CA LEU A 42 -9.40 18.03 17.99
C LEU A 42 -8.34 19.14 17.92
N ARG A 43 -7.37 19.13 18.85
CA ARG A 43 -6.26 20.09 18.87
C ARG A 43 -5.42 20.03 17.59
N TYR A 44 -4.97 18.84 17.19
CA TYR A 44 -4.13 18.70 16.00
C TYR A 44 -4.91 18.91 14.70
N THR A 45 -6.22 18.64 14.69
CA THR A 45 -7.09 18.97 13.56
C THR A 45 -7.22 20.49 13.38
N GLU A 46 -7.43 21.24 14.46
CA GLU A 46 -7.46 22.71 14.40
C GLU A 46 -6.08 23.29 14.01
N GLU A 47 -4.99 22.70 14.51
CA GLU A 47 -3.63 23.17 14.21
C GLU A 47 -3.19 22.88 12.77
N HIS A 48 -3.42 21.67 12.27
CA HIS A 48 -2.88 21.22 10.98
C HIS A 48 -3.87 21.40 9.84
N ASP A 49 -5.15 21.06 10.06
CA ASP A 49 -6.19 21.12 9.03
C ASP A 49 -6.91 22.47 9.03
N ARG A 50 -6.66 23.33 10.03
CA ARG A 50 -7.28 24.66 10.21
C ARG A 50 -8.81 24.61 10.31
N VAL A 51 -9.35 23.47 10.75
CA VAL A 51 -10.78 23.25 10.96
C VAL A 51 -11.03 22.97 12.44
N LYS A 52 -11.91 23.75 13.04
CA LYS A 52 -12.34 23.55 14.42
C LYS A 52 -13.52 22.58 14.45
N LEU A 53 -13.32 21.44 15.09
CA LEU A 53 -14.35 20.43 15.33
C LEU A 53 -14.63 20.30 16.83
N ASP A 54 -15.73 19.61 17.15
CA ASP A 54 -16.00 19.06 18.47
C ASP A 54 -16.13 17.52 18.38
N ALA A 55 -16.22 16.85 19.52
CA ALA A 55 -16.31 15.38 19.54
C ALA A 55 -17.54 14.84 18.79
N GLY A 56 -18.66 15.58 18.78
CA GLY A 56 -19.89 15.17 18.09
C GLY A 56 -19.79 15.28 16.57
N SER A 57 -18.92 16.14 16.07
CA SER A 57 -18.69 16.40 14.65
C SER A 57 -17.49 15.65 14.07
N LEU A 58 -16.80 14.79 14.84
CA LEU A 58 -15.74 13.93 14.32
C LEU A 58 -16.27 12.91 13.31
N ARG A 59 -17.42 12.30 13.57
CA ARG A 59 -17.99 11.26 12.71
C ARG A 59 -18.77 11.87 11.55
N VAL A 60 -18.53 11.39 10.33
CA VAL A 60 -19.33 11.78 9.16
C VAL A 60 -20.74 11.22 9.26
N THR A 61 -21.74 12.06 9.00
CA THR A 61 -23.16 11.69 9.08
C THR A 61 -23.69 11.21 7.72
N GLU A 62 -24.77 10.44 7.75
CA GLU A 62 -25.45 9.99 6.53
C GLU A 62 -26.00 11.17 5.71
N ASP A 63 -26.50 12.21 6.37
CA ASP A 63 -27.03 13.41 5.71
C ASP A 63 -25.94 14.13 4.89
N GLU A 64 -24.70 14.13 5.37
CA GLU A 64 -23.56 14.72 4.64
C GLU A 64 -23.14 13.87 3.44
N ILE A 65 -23.24 12.54 3.56
CA ILE A 65 -23.02 11.63 2.44
C ILE A 65 -24.10 11.87 1.38
N GLN A 66 -25.36 12.01 1.80
CA GLN A 66 -26.45 12.24 0.86
C GLN A 66 -26.35 13.62 0.18
N ALA A 67 -25.95 14.65 0.91
CA ALA A 67 -25.65 15.95 0.32
C ALA A 67 -24.48 15.87 -0.68
N ALA A 68 -23.48 15.01 -0.44
CA ALA A 68 -22.36 14.84 -1.36
C ALA A 68 -22.79 14.23 -2.70
N TYR A 69 -23.79 13.34 -2.73
CA TYR A 69 -24.36 12.80 -3.98
C TYR A 69 -24.97 13.88 -4.87
N GLU A 70 -25.44 14.99 -4.31
CA GLU A 70 -26.00 16.11 -5.08
C GLU A 70 -24.92 17.00 -5.72
N LEU A 71 -23.65 16.81 -5.32
CA LEU A 71 -22.51 17.62 -5.75
C LEU A 71 -21.57 16.92 -6.74
N VAL A 72 -21.75 15.61 -6.95
CA VAL A 72 -20.97 14.82 -7.91
C VAL A 72 -21.75 14.62 -9.21
N ASP A 73 -21.03 14.52 -10.32
CA ASP A 73 -21.66 14.28 -11.62
C ASP A 73 -21.93 12.79 -11.91
N ASP A 74 -22.91 12.53 -12.77
CA ASP A 74 -23.31 11.17 -13.18
C ASP A 74 -22.18 10.40 -13.90
N ALA A 75 -21.24 11.11 -14.55
CA ALA A 75 -20.13 10.49 -15.25
C ALA A 75 -19.12 9.91 -14.24
N PHE A 76 -18.83 10.64 -13.17
CA PHE A 76 -18.03 10.16 -12.04
C PHE A 76 -18.69 8.97 -11.36
N LEU A 77 -20.00 9.05 -11.05
CA LEU A 77 -20.73 7.92 -10.47
C LEU A 77 -20.64 6.67 -11.34
N THR A 78 -20.75 6.83 -12.67
CA THR A 78 -20.59 5.72 -13.61
C THR A 78 -19.17 5.17 -13.56
N ALA A 79 -18.16 6.04 -13.62
CA ALA A 79 -16.75 5.64 -13.62
C ALA A 79 -16.34 4.92 -12.32
N ILE A 80 -16.70 5.47 -11.15
CA ILE A 80 -16.32 4.91 -9.85
C ILE A 80 -16.97 3.56 -9.60
N ARG A 81 -18.22 3.36 -10.04
CA ARG A 81 -18.92 2.07 -9.94
C ARG A 81 -18.27 1.02 -10.85
N LEU A 82 -17.90 1.38 -12.07
CA LEU A 82 -17.20 0.47 -12.99
C LEU A 82 -15.81 0.09 -12.45
N ALA A 83 -15.06 1.06 -11.93
CA ALA A 83 -13.79 0.82 -11.26
C ALA A 83 -13.97 -0.14 -10.07
N ALA A 84 -14.98 0.08 -9.22
CA ALA A 84 -15.26 -0.79 -8.08
C ALA A 84 -15.55 -2.24 -8.50
N VAL A 85 -16.29 -2.45 -9.60
CA VAL A 85 -16.55 -3.78 -10.16
C VAL A 85 -15.24 -4.45 -10.63
N ASN A 86 -14.39 -3.73 -11.36
CA ASN A 86 -13.12 -4.28 -11.85
C ASN A 86 -12.17 -4.64 -10.70
N ILE A 87 -12.02 -3.75 -9.72
CA ILE A 87 -11.19 -3.97 -8.52
C ILE A 87 -11.69 -5.17 -7.73
N ARG A 88 -13.00 -5.27 -7.50
CA ARG A 88 -13.59 -6.42 -6.80
C ARG A 88 -13.35 -7.72 -7.54
N THR A 89 -13.62 -7.75 -8.84
CA THR A 89 -13.43 -8.93 -9.70
C THR A 89 -11.98 -9.40 -9.71
N PHE A 90 -11.02 -8.48 -9.67
CA PHE A 90 -9.60 -8.83 -9.59
C PHE A 90 -9.25 -9.46 -8.24
N HIS A 91 -9.64 -8.82 -7.14
CA HIS A 91 -9.29 -9.28 -5.79
C HIS A 91 -10.03 -10.58 -5.39
N GLU A 92 -11.24 -10.83 -5.88
CA GLU A 92 -11.96 -12.09 -5.63
C GLU A 92 -11.19 -13.33 -6.09
N LYS A 93 -10.33 -13.20 -7.11
CA LYS A 93 -9.46 -14.28 -7.60
C LYS A 93 -8.31 -14.63 -6.65
N GLN A 94 -8.02 -13.76 -5.68
CA GLN A 94 -6.92 -13.92 -4.72
C GLN A 94 -7.36 -14.63 -3.43
N VAL A 95 -8.67 -14.85 -3.23
CA VAL A 95 -9.22 -15.44 -2.00
C VAL A 95 -8.72 -16.88 -1.83
N ARG A 96 -8.00 -17.12 -0.74
CA ARG A 96 -7.50 -18.45 -0.35
C ARG A 96 -8.38 -19.10 0.71
N GLN A 97 -8.50 -20.42 0.65
CA GLN A 97 -9.27 -21.20 1.60
C GLN A 97 -8.37 -21.80 2.69
N SER A 98 -8.95 -22.01 3.87
CA SER A 98 -8.32 -22.85 4.90
C SER A 98 -8.16 -24.27 4.36
N TRP A 99 -7.11 -24.98 4.78
CA TRP A 99 -6.88 -26.36 4.39
C TRP A 99 -6.46 -27.22 5.58
N MET A 100 -6.76 -28.51 5.47
CA MET A 100 -6.38 -29.54 6.43
C MET A 100 -5.89 -30.76 5.65
N ASP A 101 -4.82 -31.37 6.14
CA ASP A 101 -4.20 -32.56 5.60
C ASP A 101 -4.24 -33.66 6.66
N VAL A 102 -4.98 -34.74 6.38
CA VAL A 102 -5.22 -35.86 7.29
C VAL A 102 -4.32 -37.01 6.90
N GLN A 103 -3.47 -37.42 7.84
CA GLN A 103 -2.50 -38.48 7.66
C GLN A 103 -3.08 -39.86 8.02
N PRO A 104 -2.51 -40.96 7.50
CA PRO A 104 -2.99 -42.31 7.78
C PRO A 104 -2.94 -42.72 9.26
N ASP A 105 -2.04 -42.10 10.05
CA ASP A 105 -1.92 -42.34 11.49
C ASP A 105 -2.96 -41.57 12.32
N GLY A 106 -3.88 -40.83 11.67
CA GLY A 106 -4.91 -40.01 12.31
C GLY A 106 -4.45 -38.59 12.67
N THR A 107 -3.20 -38.22 12.42
CA THR A 107 -2.72 -36.85 12.56
C THR A 107 -3.39 -35.96 11.52
N MET A 108 -3.72 -34.73 11.89
CA MET A 108 -4.22 -33.71 10.98
C MET A 108 -3.44 -32.42 11.17
N LEU A 109 -2.79 -31.96 10.10
CA LEU A 109 -2.10 -30.68 10.06
C LEU A 109 -2.86 -29.73 9.13
N GLY A 110 -2.66 -28.43 9.26
CA GLY A 110 -3.36 -27.50 8.38
C GLY A 110 -3.02 -26.05 8.59
N GLN A 111 -3.73 -25.20 7.86
CA GLN A 111 -3.68 -23.76 8.01
C GLN A 111 -5.10 -23.19 7.98
N MET A 112 -5.45 -22.47 9.04
CA MET A 112 -6.69 -21.72 9.13
C MET A 112 -6.46 -20.28 8.71
N LEU A 113 -7.23 -19.82 7.73
CA LEU A 113 -7.25 -18.44 7.25
C LEU A 113 -8.50 -17.75 7.83
N ARG A 114 -8.31 -16.60 8.49
CA ARG A 114 -9.38 -15.80 9.08
C ARG A 114 -9.21 -14.33 8.74
N PRO A 115 -10.26 -13.60 8.34
CA PRO A 115 -10.16 -12.16 8.19
C PRO A 115 -9.80 -11.49 9.50
N LEU A 116 -9.16 -10.33 9.41
CA LEU A 116 -9.05 -9.39 10.52
C LEU A 116 -10.45 -8.93 10.95
N LYS A 117 -10.61 -8.58 12.24
CA LYS A 117 -11.92 -8.20 12.76
C LYS A 117 -12.24 -6.76 12.39
N ARG A 118 -11.26 -5.87 12.53
CA ARG A 118 -11.46 -4.44 12.27
C ARG A 118 -10.24 -3.83 11.62
N VAL A 119 -10.45 -3.04 10.57
CA VAL A 119 -9.36 -2.42 9.79
C VAL A 119 -9.64 -0.93 9.61
N GLY A 120 -8.60 -0.13 9.78
CA GLY A 120 -8.60 1.30 9.51
C GLY A 120 -8.03 1.59 8.12
N VAL A 121 -8.71 2.42 7.35
CA VAL A 121 -8.22 2.88 6.04
C VAL A 121 -8.01 4.39 6.09
N TYR A 122 -6.78 4.81 5.81
CA TYR A 122 -6.42 6.22 5.72
C TYR A 122 -6.56 6.69 4.27
N VAL A 123 -7.36 7.72 4.05
CA VAL A 123 -7.54 8.35 2.73
C VAL A 123 -6.98 9.77 2.80
N PRO A 124 -5.97 10.11 1.98
CA PRO A 124 -5.41 11.46 2.00
C PRO A 124 -6.42 12.49 1.45
N GLY A 125 -6.47 13.67 2.09
CA GLY A 125 -7.12 14.86 1.53
C GLY A 125 -6.17 16.04 1.28
N GLY A 126 -4.91 15.96 1.73
CA GLY A 126 -3.98 17.11 1.78
C GLY A 126 -3.87 17.95 0.50
N LYS A 127 -3.03 17.53 -0.46
CA LYS A 127 -2.78 18.30 -1.70
C LYS A 127 -3.87 18.11 -2.77
N ALA A 128 -4.59 16.99 -2.74
CA ALA A 128 -5.64 16.64 -3.70
C ALA A 128 -6.61 15.61 -3.09
N ALA A 129 -7.74 15.40 -3.76
CA ALA A 129 -8.72 14.37 -3.44
C ALA A 129 -8.42 13.06 -4.19
N TYR A 130 -8.44 11.92 -3.47
CA TYR A 130 -8.13 10.61 -4.05
C TYR A 130 -9.27 9.59 -3.84
N PRO A 131 -10.39 9.71 -4.59
CA PRO A 131 -11.51 8.77 -4.49
C PRO A 131 -11.11 7.34 -4.89
N SER A 132 -10.14 7.17 -5.80
CA SER A 132 -9.63 5.85 -6.18
C SER A 132 -8.97 5.11 -5.02
N SER A 133 -8.21 5.82 -4.17
CA SER A 133 -7.58 5.23 -2.99
C SER A 133 -8.58 4.72 -1.95
N VAL A 134 -9.82 5.24 -1.96
CA VAL A 134 -10.91 4.68 -1.16
C VAL A 134 -11.21 3.25 -1.63
N LEU A 135 -11.43 3.06 -2.93
CA LEU A 135 -11.75 1.76 -3.51
C LEU A 135 -10.61 0.76 -3.29
N MET A 136 -9.37 1.18 -3.55
CA MET A 136 -8.18 0.35 -3.45
C MET A 136 -7.88 -0.10 -2.00
N ASN A 137 -8.29 0.67 -0.99
CA ASN A 137 -8.19 0.23 0.41
C ASN A 137 -9.37 -0.68 0.82
N VAL A 138 -10.60 -0.25 0.50
CA VAL A 138 -11.83 -0.84 1.09
C VAL A 138 -12.19 -2.17 0.43
N ILE A 139 -12.11 -2.26 -0.89
CA ILE A 139 -12.61 -3.43 -1.62
C ILE A 139 -11.82 -4.70 -1.28
N PRO A 140 -10.47 -4.70 -1.23
CA PRO A 140 -9.72 -5.90 -0.84
C PRO A 140 -10.04 -6.37 0.59
N ALA A 141 -10.23 -5.44 1.53
CA ALA A 141 -10.63 -5.76 2.90
C ALA A 141 -12.03 -6.40 2.94
N GLN A 142 -12.98 -5.91 2.14
CA GLN A 142 -14.31 -6.52 2.02
C GLN A 142 -14.24 -7.92 1.39
N VAL A 143 -13.45 -8.09 0.32
CA VAL A 143 -13.25 -9.38 -0.34
C VAL A 143 -12.62 -10.40 0.60
N ALA A 144 -11.70 -9.97 1.47
CA ALA A 144 -11.15 -10.82 2.54
C ALA A 144 -12.19 -11.23 3.60
N GLY A 145 -13.31 -10.50 3.71
CA GLY A 145 -14.37 -10.73 4.69
C GLY A 145 -14.19 -9.97 6.00
N VAL A 146 -13.48 -8.83 5.99
CA VAL A 146 -13.37 -7.96 7.18
C VAL A 146 -14.74 -7.37 7.54
N PRO A 147 -15.26 -7.62 8.76
CA PRO A 147 -16.61 -7.19 9.12
C PRO A 147 -16.70 -5.70 9.50
N GLU A 148 -15.62 -5.10 9.98
CA GLU A 148 -15.60 -3.69 10.40
C GLU A 148 -14.49 -2.93 9.67
N ILE A 149 -14.87 -2.02 8.77
CA ILE A 149 -13.95 -1.13 8.05
C ILE A 149 -14.27 0.31 8.45
N VAL A 150 -13.29 1.00 9.02
CA VAL A 150 -13.38 2.41 9.40
C VAL A 150 -12.46 3.24 8.53
N MET A 151 -12.97 4.33 7.98
CA MET A 151 -12.19 5.26 7.18
C MET A 151 -11.89 6.54 7.95
N VAL A 152 -10.68 7.05 7.80
CA VAL A 152 -10.29 8.37 8.29
C VAL A 152 -9.79 9.21 7.13
N THR A 153 -10.18 10.47 7.10
CA THR A 153 -9.73 11.47 6.12
C THR A 153 -9.68 12.84 6.80
N PRO A 154 -8.68 13.69 6.50
CA PRO A 154 -8.65 15.04 7.06
C PRO A 154 -9.91 15.84 6.68
N PRO A 155 -10.38 16.75 7.55
CA PRO A 155 -11.49 17.65 7.24
C PRO A 155 -11.09 18.84 6.35
N SER A 156 -9.98 18.74 5.62
CA SER A 156 -9.50 19.74 4.69
C SER A 156 -9.00 19.04 3.44
N THR A 157 -9.51 19.43 2.28
CA THR A 157 -9.15 18.84 0.99
C THR A 157 -8.59 19.89 0.04
N GLY A 158 -7.37 19.68 -0.46
CA GLY A 158 -6.70 20.65 -1.36
C GLY A 158 -6.51 22.04 -0.72
N GLY A 159 -6.35 22.10 0.60
CA GLY A 159 -6.27 23.35 1.37
C GLY A 159 -7.61 24.05 1.62
N THR A 160 -8.74 23.45 1.22
CA THR A 160 -10.08 23.97 1.48
C THR A 160 -10.75 23.19 2.61
N ALA A 161 -11.42 23.90 3.53
CA ALA A 161 -12.16 23.27 4.61
C ALA A 161 -13.32 22.41 4.07
N GLY A 162 -13.44 21.19 4.58
CA GLY A 162 -14.40 20.18 4.14
C GLY A 162 -13.73 18.93 3.56
N ILE A 163 -14.43 17.80 3.67
CA ILE A 163 -14.09 16.60 2.89
C ILE A 163 -14.67 16.77 1.50
N ASP A 164 -13.88 16.49 0.48
CA ASP A 164 -14.33 16.51 -0.90
C ASP A 164 -15.53 15.55 -1.13
N PRO A 165 -16.65 16.01 -1.73
CA PRO A 165 -17.83 15.17 -1.99
C PRO A 165 -17.52 13.88 -2.74
N TYR A 166 -16.54 13.89 -3.65
CA TYR A 166 -16.14 12.73 -4.44
C TYR A 166 -15.51 11.63 -3.55
N ILE A 167 -14.83 12.00 -2.46
CA ILE A 167 -14.33 11.04 -1.47
C ILE A 167 -15.48 10.41 -0.69
N LEU A 168 -16.45 11.23 -0.24
CA LEU A 168 -17.61 10.76 0.51
C LEU A 168 -18.46 9.79 -0.31
N VAL A 169 -18.73 10.14 -1.57
CA VAL A 169 -19.46 9.30 -2.51
C VAL A 169 -18.69 8.02 -2.82
N ALA A 170 -17.38 8.09 -3.09
CA ALA A 170 -16.57 6.89 -3.32
C ALA A 170 -16.58 5.95 -2.10
N ALA A 171 -16.55 6.48 -0.88
CA ALA A 171 -16.66 5.69 0.34
C ALA A 171 -18.03 5.03 0.50
N ALA A 172 -19.10 5.75 0.18
CA ALA A 172 -20.45 5.21 0.20
C ALA A 172 -20.65 4.12 -0.87
N GLU A 173 -20.21 4.34 -2.10
CA GLU A 173 -20.23 3.35 -3.20
C GLU A 173 -19.36 2.13 -2.90
N ALA A 174 -18.25 2.32 -2.16
CA ALA A 174 -17.44 1.22 -1.64
C ALA A 174 -18.10 0.49 -0.45
N GLY A 175 -19.15 1.04 0.16
CA GLY A 175 -19.87 0.44 1.29
C GLY A 175 -19.26 0.71 2.67
N VAL A 176 -18.48 1.78 2.83
CA VAL A 176 -17.97 2.24 4.13
C VAL A 176 -19.12 2.82 4.96
N LYS A 177 -19.20 2.44 6.25
CA LYS A 177 -20.28 2.87 7.17
C LYS A 177 -19.81 3.70 8.36
N GLU A 178 -18.50 3.75 8.59
CA GLU A 178 -17.88 4.41 9.72
C GLU A 178 -16.73 5.27 9.19
N MET A 179 -16.89 6.59 9.30
CA MET A 179 -15.99 7.58 8.70
C MET A 179 -15.73 8.71 9.70
N TYR A 180 -14.47 9.14 9.80
CA TYR A 180 -14.07 10.22 10.70
C TYR A 180 -13.24 11.30 10.01
N ARG A 181 -13.49 12.55 10.42
CA ARG A 181 -12.84 13.80 10.01
C ARG A 181 -11.51 14.01 10.72
N VAL A 182 -10.55 13.11 10.52
CA VAL A 182 -9.21 13.21 11.09
C VAL A 182 -8.17 12.75 10.08
N GLY A 183 -7.07 13.51 9.94
CA GLY A 183 -5.94 13.18 9.07
C GLY A 183 -4.63 13.02 9.83
N GLY A 184 -3.52 12.91 9.08
CA GLY A 184 -2.17 12.98 9.62
C GLY A 184 -1.80 11.89 10.63
N ALA A 185 -0.75 12.16 11.41
CA ALA A 185 -0.26 11.24 12.43
C ALA A 185 -1.27 10.99 13.56
N GLN A 186 -2.11 11.99 13.86
CA GLN A 186 -3.14 11.91 14.89
C GLN A 186 -4.24 10.90 14.52
N ALA A 187 -4.63 10.81 13.25
CA ALA A 187 -5.59 9.80 12.79
C ALA A 187 -5.03 8.38 12.91
N ILE A 188 -3.76 8.18 12.53
CA ILE A 188 -3.08 6.89 12.66
C ILE A 188 -2.98 6.46 14.12
N ALA A 189 -2.62 7.38 15.01
CA ALA A 189 -2.58 7.11 16.46
C ALA A 189 -3.94 6.74 17.03
N ALA A 190 -5.02 7.42 16.61
CA ALA A 190 -6.37 7.10 17.05
C ALA A 190 -6.87 5.76 16.52
N LEU A 191 -6.52 5.37 15.30
CA LEU A 191 -6.81 4.03 14.78
C LEU A 191 -6.03 2.96 15.54
N ALA A 192 -4.77 3.23 15.92
CA ALA A 192 -3.93 2.25 16.61
C ALA A 192 -4.36 2.04 18.08
N TYR A 193 -4.57 3.12 18.84
CA TYR A 193 -4.78 3.06 20.28
C TYR A 193 -6.25 3.23 20.70
N GLY A 194 -7.08 3.74 19.81
CA GLY A 194 -8.44 4.12 20.11
C GLY A 194 -8.56 5.41 20.89
N THR A 195 -9.76 5.98 20.89
CA THR A 195 -10.18 7.14 21.66
C THR A 195 -11.60 6.91 22.18
N ALA A 196 -12.21 7.92 22.81
CA ALA A 196 -13.62 7.85 23.20
C ALA A 196 -14.55 7.78 21.97
N SER A 197 -14.17 8.41 20.85
CA SER A 197 -14.97 8.44 19.62
C SER A 197 -14.58 7.36 18.59
N ILE A 198 -13.30 6.94 18.54
CA ILE A 198 -12.77 6.03 17.52
C ILE A 198 -12.29 4.74 18.18
N ARG A 199 -12.88 3.59 17.83
CA ARG A 199 -12.41 2.29 18.35
C ARG A 199 -11.12 1.85 17.64
N PRO A 200 -10.15 1.26 18.36
CA PRO A 200 -8.90 0.80 17.77
C PRO A 200 -9.14 -0.32 16.74
N VAL A 201 -8.19 -0.49 15.82
CA VAL A 201 -8.24 -1.46 14.71
C VAL A 201 -7.10 -2.47 14.80
N ASP A 202 -7.22 -3.59 14.08
CA ASP A 202 -6.17 -4.63 14.01
C ASP A 202 -5.10 -4.32 12.96
N LYS A 203 -5.45 -3.56 11.91
CA LYS A 203 -4.54 -3.13 10.83
C LYS A 203 -4.90 -1.75 10.30
N ILE A 204 -3.91 -0.95 9.94
CA ILE A 204 -4.07 0.33 9.27
C ILE A 204 -3.47 0.25 7.86
N CYS A 205 -4.29 0.54 6.84
CA CYS A 205 -3.86 0.59 5.45
C CYS A 205 -4.03 2.00 4.87
N GLY A 206 -3.31 2.27 3.79
CA GLY A 206 -3.47 3.47 2.99
C GLY A 206 -2.20 4.30 2.90
N PRO A 207 -1.96 4.92 1.74
CA PRO A 207 -0.82 5.80 1.53
C PRO A 207 -1.03 7.12 2.28
N GLY A 208 0.04 7.88 2.46
CA GLY A 208 -0.05 9.21 3.06
C GLY A 208 1.28 9.92 2.97
N ASN A 209 1.30 11.18 3.44
CA ASN A 209 2.53 11.95 3.48
C ASN A 209 3.54 11.36 4.49
N ILE A 210 4.72 11.97 4.57
CA ILE A 210 5.79 11.56 5.48
C ILE A 210 5.33 11.40 6.94
N TYR A 211 4.44 12.26 7.44
CA TYR A 211 3.96 12.17 8.83
C TYR A 211 3.07 10.95 9.06
N VAL A 212 2.24 10.59 8.08
CA VAL A 212 1.42 9.37 8.11
C VAL A 212 2.32 8.13 8.06
N ALA A 213 3.29 8.09 7.15
CA ALA A 213 4.24 6.98 7.03
C ALA A 213 5.05 6.77 8.32
N LEU A 214 5.54 7.86 8.91
CA LEU A 214 6.24 7.82 10.20
C LEU A 214 5.34 7.39 11.36
N ALA A 215 4.08 7.83 11.37
CA ALA A 215 3.12 7.43 12.40
C ALA A 215 2.81 5.93 12.29
N LYS A 216 2.59 5.41 11.07
CA LYS A 216 2.40 3.96 10.81
C LYS A 216 3.59 3.16 11.34
N ARG A 217 4.81 3.61 11.06
CA ARG A 217 6.03 3.02 11.64
C ARG A 217 6.03 3.04 13.16
N ALA A 218 5.63 4.16 13.77
CA ALA A 218 5.65 4.32 15.23
C ALA A 218 4.61 3.46 15.96
N VAL A 219 3.51 3.09 15.31
CA VAL A 219 2.44 2.26 15.90
C VAL A 219 2.53 0.77 15.54
N PHE A 220 3.39 0.41 14.58
CA PHE A 220 3.57 -0.97 14.16
C PHE A 220 3.95 -1.89 15.33
N GLY A 221 3.24 -3.01 15.45
CA GLY A 221 3.37 -3.98 16.55
C GLY A 221 2.32 -3.80 17.65
N ALA A 222 1.79 -2.59 17.85
CA ALA A 222 0.53 -2.41 18.56
C ALA A 222 -0.67 -2.65 17.63
N VAL A 223 -0.52 -2.24 16.38
CA VAL A 223 -1.41 -2.49 15.25
C VAL A 223 -0.58 -2.94 14.05
N ASP A 224 -1.15 -3.73 13.15
CA ASP A 224 -0.49 -4.06 11.88
C ASP A 224 -0.56 -2.89 10.89
N ILE A 225 0.33 -2.86 9.91
CA ILE A 225 0.29 -1.90 8.79
C ILE A 225 0.50 -2.64 7.46
N ASP A 226 0.02 -2.08 6.36
CA ASP A 226 0.36 -2.52 5.00
C ASP A 226 1.85 -2.27 4.67
N SER A 227 2.28 -1.01 4.72
CA SER A 227 3.64 -0.62 4.37
C SER A 227 3.98 0.78 4.90
N ILE A 228 5.27 1.11 4.88
CA ILE A 228 5.76 2.48 5.06
C ILE A 228 5.96 3.08 3.67
N ALA A 229 5.00 3.88 3.23
CA ALA A 229 5.01 4.46 1.89
C ALA A 229 6.15 5.50 1.73
N GLY A 230 6.89 5.30 0.66
CA GLY A 230 7.89 6.14 0.00
C GLY A 230 7.26 7.25 -0.83
N PRO A 231 8.06 8.14 -1.43
CA PRO A 231 7.65 8.87 -2.63
C PRO A 231 7.24 7.90 -3.74
N SER A 232 6.29 8.30 -4.58
CA SER A 232 5.83 7.48 -5.71
C SER A 232 6.85 7.45 -6.86
N GLU A 233 6.90 6.33 -7.58
CA GLU A 233 7.95 6.02 -8.55
C GLU A 233 7.39 5.33 -9.81
N ILE A 234 7.88 5.74 -10.98
CA ILE A 234 7.64 5.04 -12.25
C ILE A 234 8.97 4.78 -12.96
N VAL A 235 9.12 3.56 -13.47
CA VAL A 235 10.14 3.20 -14.45
C VAL A 235 9.48 2.78 -15.75
N VAL A 236 9.78 3.49 -16.83
CA VAL A 236 9.37 3.09 -18.19
C VAL A 236 10.56 2.47 -18.89
N TRP A 237 10.47 1.19 -19.23
CA TRP A 237 11.45 0.50 -20.06
C TRP A 237 10.98 0.48 -21.52
N ALA A 238 11.69 1.19 -22.39
CA ALA A 238 11.27 1.38 -23.77
C ALA A 238 12.40 1.17 -24.79
N ASP A 239 12.06 0.68 -25.99
CA ASP A 239 12.97 0.52 -27.13
C ASP A 239 12.56 1.40 -28.33
N ASP A 240 13.25 1.27 -29.46
CA ASP A 240 13.02 2.07 -30.67
C ASP A 240 11.61 1.95 -31.26
N SER A 241 10.82 0.95 -30.86
CA SER A 241 9.42 0.78 -31.27
C SER A 241 8.44 1.64 -30.48
N ALA A 242 8.84 2.16 -29.31
CA ALA A 242 7.98 2.98 -28.47
C ALA A 242 7.72 4.37 -29.06
N SER A 243 6.53 4.91 -28.79
CA SER A 243 6.22 6.32 -29.06
C SER A 243 6.89 7.20 -28.00
N PRO A 244 7.79 8.14 -28.36
CA PRO A 244 8.37 9.06 -27.40
C PRO A 244 7.31 9.89 -26.64
N ALA A 245 6.18 10.17 -27.30
CA ALA A 245 5.08 10.92 -26.72
C ALA A 245 4.29 10.16 -25.66
N TYR A 246 4.18 8.83 -25.79
CA TYR A 246 3.54 8.01 -24.76
C TYR A 246 4.45 7.90 -23.55
N VAL A 247 5.71 7.50 -23.76
CA VAL A 247 6.72 7.41 -22.69
C VAL A 247 6.84 8.73 -21.92
N ALA A 248 6.87 9.88 -22.61
CA ALA A 248 6.92 11.18 -21.95
C ALA A 248 5.65 11.48 -21.12
N ALA A 249 4.47 11.11 -21.61
CA ALA A 249 3.22 11.30 -20.88
C ALA A 249 3.17 10.43 -19.62
N ASP A 250 3.62 9.18 -19.71
CA ASP A 250 3.63 8.23 -18.59
C ASP A 250 4.66 8.63 -17.52
N LEU A 251 5.84 9.14 -17.92
CA LEU A 251 6.79 9.73 -16.97
C LEU A 251 6.20 10.95 -16.25
N LEU A 252 5.41 11.77 -16.96
CA LEU A 252 4.79 12.96 -16.39
C LEU A 252 3.58 12.67 -15.51
N SER A 253 2.84 11.58 -15.76
CA SER A 253 1.70 11.20 -14.92
C SER A 253 2.13 10.91 -13.49
N GLN A 254 3.28 10.27 -13.29
CA GLN A 254 3.82 10.10 -11.95
C GLN A 254 4.40 11.40 -11.38
N ALA A 255 5.15 12.16 -12.19
CA ALA A 255 5.85 13.36 -11.73
C ALA A 255 4.90 14.44 -11.16
N GLU A 256 3.64 14.49 -11.60
CA GLU A 256 2.67 15.46 -11.09
C GLU A 256 2.11 15.15 -9.70
N HIS A 257 2.32 13.94 -9.17
CA HIS A 257 1.81 13.56 -7.85
C HIS A 257 2.44 14.38 -6.72
N ASP A 258 3.78 14.42 -6.66
CA ASP A 258 4.55 15.06 -5.60
C ASP A 258 5.94 15.50 -6.11
N GLU A 259 6.51 16.56 -5.52
CA GLU A 259 7.83 17.08 -5.85
C GLU A 259 8.94 16.04 -5.63
N MET A 260 8.73 15.05 -4.75
CA MET A 260 9.65 13.95 -4.48
C MET A 260 9.42 12.71 -5.35
N ALA A 261 8.39 12.70 -6.19
CA ALA A 261 8.15 11.57 -7.11
C ALA A 261 9.35 11.36 -8.05
N SER A 262 9.60 10.13 -8.46
CA SER A 262 10.67 9.78 -9.41
C SER A 262 10.10 9.20 -10.70
N ALA A 263 10.56 9.73 -11.83
CA ALA A 263 10.20 9.28 -13.16
C ALA A 263 11.46 8.92 -13.97
N ILE A 264 11.61 7.63 -14.30
CA ILE A 264 12.85 7.10 -14.88
C ILE A 264 12.55 6.38 -16.20
N LEU A 265 13.22 6.80 -17.27
CA LEU A 265 13.28 6.04 -18.52
C LEU A 265 14.49 5.10 -18.48
N VAL A 266 14.29 3.83 -18.80
CA VAL A 266 15.37 2.88 -19.13
C VAL A 266 15.28 2.56 -20.62
N THR A 267 16.36 2.74 -21.37
CA THR A 267 16.38 2.43 -22.80
C THR A 267 17.78 2.08 -23.29
N THR A 268 17.87 1.27 -24.35
CA THR A 268 19.11 1.03 -25.09
C THR A 268 19.29 2.00 -26.27
N SER A 269 18.29 2.86 -26.55
CA SER A 269 18.29 3.76 -27.70
C SER A 269 18.56 5.21 -27.29
N GLN A 270 19.72 5.74 -27.70
CA GLN A 270 20.04 7.16 -27.56
C GLN A 270 19.02 8.04 -28.31
N ARG A 271 18.58 7.59 -29.49
CA ARG A 271 17.61 8.31 -30.32
C ARG A 271 16.26 8.44 -29.60
N LEU A 272 15.79 7.36 -28.97
CA LEU A 272 14.56 7.40 -28.17
C LEU A 272 14.73 8.32 -26.96
N ALA A 273 15.84 8.17 -26.23
CA ALA A 273 16.15 8.99 -25.06
C ALA A 273 16.06 10.50 -25.36
N ASP A 274 16.71 10.97 -26.43
CA ASP A 274 16.70 12.38 -26.81
C ASP A 274 15.29 12.87 -27.21
N ALA A 275 14.53 12.02 -27.91
CA ALA A 275 13.16 12.32 -28.30
C ALA A 275 12.22 12.42 -27.09
N VAL A 276 12.34 11.50 -26.13
CA VAL A 276 11.53 11.52 -24.90
C VAL A 276 11.85 12.74 -24.06
N VAL A 277 13.13 13.09 -23.87
CA VAL A 277 13.50 14.30 -23.11
C VAL A 277 12.87 15.56 -23.73
N SER A 278 12.90 15.68 -25.05
CA SER A 278 12.30 16.82 -25.76
C SER A 278 10.79 16.87 -25.56
N GLU A 279 10.14 15.70 -25.57
CA GLU A 279 8.70 15.57 -25.46
C GLU A 279 8.19 15.77 -24.02
N VAL A 280 8.96 15.36 -23.01
CA VAL A 280 8.73 15.70 -21.60
C VAL A 280 8.70 17.21 -21.43
N GLU A 281 9.69 17.94 -21.96
CA GLU A 281 9.70 19.41 -21.87
C GLU A 281 8.50 20.06 -22.55
N ARG A 282 8.12 19.54 -23.73
CA ARG A 282 6.97 20.03 -24.50
C ARG A 282 5.64 19.85 -23.76
N GLN A 283 5.40 18.66 -23.20
CA GLN A 283 4.15 18.33 -22.52
C GLN A 283 4.07 18.99 -21.14
N LEU A 284 5.17 19.00 -20.38
CA LEU A 284 5.27 19.61 -19.05
C LEU A 284 4.91 21.09 -19.06
N ALA A 285 5.23 21.82 -20.14
CA ALA A 285 4.89 23.24 -20.29
C ALA A 285 3.37 23.53 -20.29
N THR A 286 2.54 22.51 -20.47
CA THR A 286 1.07 22.66 -20.56
C THR A 286 0.30 22.04 -19.39
N LEU A 287 0.99 21.39 -18.45
CA LEU A 287 0.34 20.74 -17.31
C LEU A 287 -0.21 21.78 -16.31
N PRO A 288 -1.44 21.61 -15.80
CA PRO A 288 -1.96 22.44 -14.72
C PRO A 288 -1.08 22.40 -13.46
N ARG A 289 -0.50 21.22 -13.16
CA ARG A 289 0.42 21.00 -12.02
C ARG A 289 1.90 21.13 -12.42
N GLN A 290 2.21 21.94 -13.43
CA GLN A 290 3.57 22.11 -13.97
C GLN A 290 4.63 22.36 -12.89
N SER A 291 4.36 23.19 -11.87
CA SER A 291 5.36 23.51 -10.85
C SER A 291 5.82 22.30 -10.05
N ILE A 292 4.88 21.39 -9.73
CA ILE A 292 5.15 20.15 -8.98
C ILE A 292 5.90 19.18 -9.88
N ALA A 293 5.35 18.91 -11.07
CA ALA A 293 5.95 18.00 -12.05
C ALA A 293 7.34 18.44 -12.48
N ARG A 294 7.56 19.75 -12.66
CA ARG A 294 8.88 20.34 -12.98
C ARG A 294 9.89 20.02 -11.89
N GLN A 295 9.54 20.22 -10.63
CA GLN A 295 10.44 19.97 -9.52
C GLN A 295 10.81 18.49 -9.40
N SER A 296 9.84 17.59 -9.58
CA SER A 296 10.07 16.14 -9.64
C SER A 296 11.01 15.75 -10.79
N ILE A 297 10.73 16.23 -12.01
CA ILE A 297 11.54 15.94 -13.21
C ILE A 297 12.96 16.48 -13.09
N ASP A 298 13.15 17.67 -12.52
CA ASP A 298 14.46 18.29 -12.38
C ASP A 298 15.30 17.60 -11.30
N SER A 299 14.69 17.22 -10.18
CA SER A 299 15.39 16.64 -9.02
C SER A 299 15.62 15.13 -9.16
N ASN A 300 14.59 14.41 -9.62
CA ASN A 300 14.51 12.95 -9.56
C ASN A 300 14.35 12.29 -10.93
N GLY A 301 13.99 13.05 -11.97
CA GLY A 301 13.79 12.54 -13.31
C GLY A 301 15.09 12.13 -14.00
N ALA A 302 15.16 10.89 -14.50
CA ALA A 302 16.38 10.33 -15.11
C ALA A 302 16.12 9.52 -16.38
N VAL A 303 17.10 9.53 -17.29
CA VAL A 303 17.19 8.59 -18.40
C VAL A 303 18.43 7.72 -18.19
N LEU A 304 18.22 6.41 -18.10
CA LEU A 304 19.24 5.40 -17.95
C LEU A 304 19.48 4.74 -19.31
N LEU A 305 20.59 5.12 -19.94
CA LEU A 305 21.04 4.49 -21.17
C LEU A 305 21.76 3.18 -20.83
N ALA A 306 21.13 2.06 -21.18
CA ALA A 306 21.67 0.72 -21.05
C ALA A 306 22.43 0.31 -22.31
N ASP A 307 23.54 -0.42 -22.16
CA ASP A 307 24.31 -0.92 -23.32
C ASP A 307 23.65 -2.17 -23.94
N SER A 308 22.84 -2.88 -23.16
CA SER A 308 22.09 -4.05 -23.60
C SER A 308 20.75 -4.20 -22.88
N VAL A 309 19.91 -5.10 -23.40
CA VAL A 309 18.68 -5.56 -22.72
C VAL A 309 19.00 -6.15 -21.34
N ASP A 310 20.14 -6.83 -21.20
CA ASP A 310 20.54 -7.45 -19.94
C ASP A 310 20.88 -6.39 -18.89
N ASP A 311 21.56 -5.31 -19.29
CA ASP A 311 21.87 -4.18 -18.40
C ASP A 311 20.60 -3.42 -18.01
N ALA A 312 19.64 -3.27 -18.93
CA ALA A 312 18.34 -2.67 -18.65
C ALA A 312 17.58 -3.47 -17.59
N VAL A 313 17.45 -4.79 -17.78
CA VAL A 313 16.81 -5.69 -16.81
C VAL A 313 17.53 -5.65 -15.46
N ALA A 314 18.86 -5.69 -15.45
CA ALA A 314 19.65 -5.61 -14.22
C ALA A 314 19.42 -4.30 -13.47
N ALA A 315 19.33 -3.17 -14.18
CA ALA A 315 19.03 -1.87 -13.59
C ALA A 315 17.60 -1.82 -13.01
N ILE A 316 16.60 -2.32 -13.74
CA ILE A 316 15.20 -2.38 -13.29
C ILE A 316 15.08 -3.22 -12.02
N ASN A 317 15.62 -4.44 -12.02
CA ASN A 317 15.57 -5.33 -10.86
C ASN A 317 16.34 -4.78 -9.65
N ARG A 318 17.39 -3.97 -9.89
CA ARG A 318 18.14 -3.28 -8.83
C ARG A 318 17.34 -2.14 -8.21
N MET A 319 16.65 -1.35 -9.05
CA MET A 319 15.75 -0.28 -8.64
C MET A 319 14.55 -0.83 -7.85
N ALA A 320 13.96 -1.93 -8.32
CA ALA A 320 12.75 -2.53 -7.75
C ALA A 320 11.60 -1.50 -7.64
N PRO A 321 11.17 -0.95 -8.78
CA PRO A 321 10.26 0.19 -8.82
C PRO A 321 8.86 -0.15 -8.30
N GLU A 322 8.15 0.89 -7.86
CA GLU A 322 6.73 0.81 -7.56
C GLU A 322 5.93 0.44 -8.82
N HIS A 323 6.09 1.21 -9.90
CA HIS A 323 5.48 0.95 -11.21
C HIS A 323 6.56 0.67 -12.28
N LEU A 324 6.39 -0.42 -13.04
CA LEU A 324 7.21 -0.75 -14.19
C LEU A 324 6.36 -0.86 -15.45
N GLU A 325 6.59 0.02 -16.41
CA GLU A 325 6.01 -0.12 -17.75
C GLU A 325 7.03 -0.72 -18.72
N ILE A 326 6.60 -1.70 -19.52
CA ILE A 326 7.43 -2.38 -20.51
C ILE A 326 6.87 -2.07 -21.90
N MET A 327 7.46 -1.07 -22.55
CA MET A 327 7.13 -0.56 -23.88
C MET A 327 8.20 -0.94 -24.92
N VAL A 328 8.46 -2.23 -25.05
CA VAL A 328 9.40 -2.80 -26.03
C VAL A 328 8.65 -3.63 -27.07
N ALA A 329 9.30 -3.99 -28.18
CA ALA A 329 8.65 -4.69 -29.29
C ALA A 329 8.11 -6.09 -28.90
N GLU A 330 8.84 -6.84 -28.06
CA GLU A 330 8.49 -8.19 -27.62
C GLU A 330 8.44 -8.30 -26.08
N PRO A 331 7.49 -7.62 -25.40
CA PRO A 331 7.55 -7.46 -23.96
C PRO A 331 7.27 -8.77 -23.20
N MET A 332 6.47 -9.67 -23.79
CA MET A 332 6.15 -10.97 -23.20
C MET A 332 7.38 -11.91 -23.10
N ALA A 333 8.34 -11.78 -24.02
CA ALA A 333 9.57 -12.57 -23.97
C ALA A 333 10.48 -12.14 -22.81
N LEU A 334 10.30 -10.93 -22.30
CA LEU A 334 11.15 -10.31 -21.30
C LEU A 334 10.52 -10.30 -19.90
N LEU A 335 9.19 -10.43 -19.81
CA LEU A 335 8.44 -10.38 -18.55
C LEU A 335 9.00 -11.33 -17.48
N GLY A 336 9.34 -12.57 -17.84
CA GLY A 336 9.87 -13.57 -16.89
C GLY A 336 11.25 -13.23 -16.31
N ARG A 337 11.90 -12.16 -16.78
CA ARG A 337 13.19 -11.67 -16.28
C ARG A 337 13.05 -10.56 -15.23
N ILE A 338 11.84 -10.04 -15.02
CA ILE A 338 11.56 -9.04 -14.00
C ILE A 338 11.37 -9.76 -12.66
N GLU A 339 12.28 -9.50 -11.74
CA GLU A 339 12.27 -10.08 -10.39
C GLU A 339 11.56 -9.16 -9.38
N ASN A 340 11.72 -7.84 -9.53
CA ASN A 340 11.24 -6.87 -8.55
C ASN A 340 10.51 -5.71 -9.25
N ALA A 341 9.20 -5.62 -9.04
CA ALA A 341 8.35 -4.48 -9.38
C ALA A 341 7.05 -4.58 -8.57
N GLY A 342 6.50 -3.45 -8.13
CA GLY A 342 5.20 -3.43 -7.45
C GLY A 342 4.06 -3.80 -8.41
N ALA A 343 3.94 -3.04 -9.50
CA ALA A 343 3.03 -3.29 -10.61
C ALA A 343 3.79 -3.32 -11.94
N ILE A 344 3.39 -4.24 -12.83
CA ILE A 344 3.98 -4.38 -14.18
C ILE A 344 2.91 -4.13 -15.23
N PHE A 345 3.20 -3.18 -16.12
CA PHE A 345 2.33 -2.82 -17.22
C PHE A 345 2.99 -3.17 -18.56
N ILE A 346 2.23 -3.76 -19.48
CA ILE A 346 2.80 -4.44 -20.65
C ILE A 346 2.23 -3.83 -21.94
N GLY A 347 3.09 -3.17 -22.70
CA GLY A 347 2.76 -2.60 -24.00
C GLY A 347 2.21 -1.16 -23.94
N PRO A 348 2.04 -0.52 -25.11
CA PRO A 348 1.83 0.92 -25.24
C PRO A 348 0.45 1.45 -24.80
N TYR A 349 -0.48 0.55 -24.46
CA TYR A 349 -1.85 0.90 -24.05
C TYR A 349 -2.13 0.59 -22.57
N SER A 350 -1.11 0.16 -21.84
CA SER A 350 -1.18 -0.12 -20.42
C SER A 350 -0.34 0.90 -19.69
N SER A 351 -0.76 2.17 -19.71
CA SER A 351 -0.10 3.19 -18.90
C SER A 351 -0.51 3.05 -17.42
N GLU A 352 0.31 3.54 -16.51
CA GLU A 352 0.09 3.56 -15.05
C GLU A 352 -1.34 3.98 -14.66
N PRO A 353 -1.94 5.05 -15.23
CA PRO A 353 -3.32 5.46 -14.91
C PRO A 353 -4.37 4.36 -15.12
N VAL A 354 -4.15 3.43 -16.05
CA VAL A 354 -5.06 2.29 -16.26
C VAL A 354 -5.12 1.42 -15.01
N GLY A 355 -3.98 1.19 -14.35
CA GLY A 355 -3.89 0.46 -13.09
C GLY A 355 -4.39 1.26 -11.90
N ASP A 356 -4.02 2.54 -11.82
CA ASP A 356 -4.36 3.41 -10.68
C ASP A 356 -5.86 3.60 -10.48
N TYR A 357 -6.63 3.53 -11.57
CA TYR A 357 -8.04 3.87 -11.55
C TYR A 357 -8.96 2.71 -11.88
N PHE A 358 -8.64 1.85 -12.86
CA PHE A 358 -9.71 1.14 -13.57
C PHE A 358 -9.51 -0.37 -13.76
N ALA A 359 -8.30 -0.86 -14.03
CA ALA A 359 -8.09 -2.24 -14.48
C ALA A 359 -8.38 -3.29 -13.41
N GLY A 360 -8.16 -2.97 -12.13
CA GLY A 360 -8.49 -3.82 -10.99
C GLY A 360 -7.34 -4.15 -10.02
N PRO A 361 -6.07 -4.29 -10.45
CA PRO A 361 -4.94 -4.37 -9.52
C PRO A 361 -4.85 -3.16 -8.57
N ASN A 362 -4.19 -3.34 -7.43
CA ASN A 362 -4.12 -2.32 -6.40
C ASN A 362 -2.99 -1.32 -6.66
N HIS A 363 -3.26 -0.02 -6.47
CA HIS A 363 -2.25 1.04 -6.60
C HIS A 363 -1.51 1.37 -5.29
N ILE A 364 -1.85 0.71 -4.18
CA ILE A 364 -1.13 0.88 -2.92
C ILE A 364 0.04 -0.07 -2.98
N LEU A 365 1.16 0.46 -3.46
CA LEU A 365 2.30 -0.34 -3.91
C LEU A 365 3.54 -0.09 -3.05
N PRO A 366 4.50 -1.04 -3.09
CA PRO A 366 5.78 -0.87 -2.44
C PRO A 366 6.70 0.08 -3.22
N THR A 367 7.05 1.20 -2.60
CA THR A 367 7.92 2.28 -3.12
C THR A 367 9.36 2.17 -2.62
N ASN A 368 10.29 3.01 -3.09
CA ASN A 368 11.65 3.16 -2.57
C ASN A 368 12.44 1.83 -2.52
N GLY A 369 12.30 1.03 -3.58
CA GLY A 369 12.94 -0.27 -3.71
C GLY A 369 12.41 -1.37 -2.78
N THR A 370 11.28 -1.15 -2.09
CA THR A 370 10.69 -2.15 -1.19
C THR A 370 9.96 -3.27 -1.94
N ALA A 371 9.73 -3.14 -3.25
CA ALA A 371 9.18 -4.21 -4.10
C ALA A 371 10.02 -5.51 -4.10
N ARG A 372 11.23 -5.46 -3.53
CA ARG A 372 12.10 -6.64 -3.32
C ARG A 372 11.61 -7.59 -2.22
N PHE A 373 10.74 -7.12 -1.33
CA PHE A 373 10.27 -7.90 -0.18
C PHE A 373 8.82 -7.58 0.22
N SER A 374 8.24 -6.53 -0.31
CA SER A 374 6.84 -6.13 -0.11
C SER A 374 6.02 -6.37 -1.37
N SER A 375 4.71 -6.49 -1.20
CA SER A 375 3.74 -6.69 -2.28
C SER A 375 2.72 -5.56 -2.31
N PRO A 376 2.00 -5.37 -3.44
CA PRO A 376 0.81 -4.53 -3.47
C PRO A 376 -0.18 -4.95 -2.38
N VAL A 377 -0.93 -3.99 -1.83
CA VAL A 377 -2.06 -4.32 -0.96
C VAL A 377 -3.01 -5.27 -1.68
N ASN A 378 -3.35 -6.38 -1.04
CA ASN A 378 -4.15 -7.45 -1.60
C ASN A 378 -5.01 -8.11 -0.52
N VAL A 379 -5.79 -9.13 -0.90
CA VAL A 379 -6.71 -9.84 0.03
C VAL A 379 -5.97 -10.43 1.25
N ASP A 380 -4.76 -10.93 1.08
CA ASP A 380 -4.00 -11.57 2.16
C ASP A 380 -3.55 -10.58 3.24
N ASP A 381 -3.42 -9.30 2.93
CA ASP A 381 -3.09 -8.26 3.93
C ASP A 381 -4.15 -8.14 5.02
N PHE A 382 -5.37 -8.58 4.73
CA PHE A 382 -6.53 -8.51 5.61
C PHE A 382 -6.89 -9.88 6.22
N VAL A 383 -6.01 -10.87 6.09
CA VAL A 383 -6.20 -12.24 6.58
C VAL A 383 -5.04 -12.66 7.48
N LYS A 384 -5.35 -13.22 8.64
CA LYS A 384 -4.38 -13.92 9.49
C LYS A 384 -4.41 -15.43 9.25
N LYS A 385 -3.24 -16.05 9.37
CA LYS A 385 -3.02 -17.48 9.18
C LYS A 385 -2.64 -18.11 10.51
N SER A 386 -3.31 -19.20 10.88
CA SER A 386 -2.99 -19.99 12.08
C SER A 386 -2.67 -21.42 11.68
N SER A 387 -1.54 -21.95 12.17
CA SER A 387 -1.21 -23.37 12.01
C SER A 387 -2.19 -24.22 12.82
N LEU A 388 -2.73 -25.26 12.19
CA LEU A 388 -3.57 -26.25 12.84
C LEU A 388 -2.75 -27.52 13.07
N ILE A 389 -2.73 -28.00 14.30
CA ILE A 389 -2.04 -29.24 14.67
C ILE A 389 -2.99 -30.06 15.54
N TYR A 390 -3.41 -31.20 14.99
CA TYR A 390 -4.03 -32.29 15.72
C TYR A 390 -3.12 -33.49 15.57
N TYR A 391 -2.38 -33.85 16.62
CA TYR A 391 -1.44 -34.96 16.57
C TYR A 391 -2.09 -36.20 17.18
N SER A 392 -2.08 -37.31 16.44
CA SER A 392 -2.73 -38.52 16.93
C SER A 392 -1.96 -39.14 18.10
N LYS A 393 -2.67 -39.95 18.89
CA LYS A 393 -2.05 -40.72 19.98
C LYS A 393 -0.92 -41.62 19.44
N ASP A 394 -1.19 -42.35 18.35
CA ASP A 394 -0.24 -43.31 17.79
C ASP A 394 1.02 -42.62 17.26
N ALA A 395 0.85 -41.48 16.57
CA ALA A 395 1.96 -40.66 16.09
C ALA A 395 2.78 -40.09 17.26
N LEU A 396 2.11 -39.62 18.33
CA LEU A 396 2.78 -39.12 19.53
C LEU A 396 3.65 -40.20 20.17
N LEU A 397 3.09 -41.38 20.41
CA LEU A 397 3.82 -42.48 21.06
C LEU A 397 5.00 -42.96 20.20
N ALA A 398 4.82 -43.03 18.87
CA ALA A 398 5.89 -43.42 17.95
C ALA A 398 7.06 -42.43 17.91
N ASN A 399 6.80 -41.14 18.14
CA ASN A 399 7.81 -40.07 18.02
C ASN A 399 8.24 -39.46 19.37
N ALA A 400 7.71 -39.95 20.49
CA ALA A 400 7.88 -39.34 21.80
C ALA A 400 9.36 -39.16 22.19
N ASP A 401 10.17 -40.21 22.02
CA ASP A 401 11.59 -40.19 22.37
C ASP A 401 12.37 -39.14 21.58
N HIS A 402 12.04 -38.96 20.30
CA HIS A 402 12.66 -37.94 19.46
C HIS A 402 12.30 -36.53 19.95
N ILE A 403 11.02 -36.27 20.23
CA ILE A 403 10.54 -34.97 20.70
C ILE A 403 11.18 -34.64 22.07
N MET A 404 11.19 -35.59 23.00
CA MET A 404 11.83 -35.42 24.31
C MET A 404 13.34 -35.21 24.20
N THR A 405 14.02 -35.92 23.30
CA THR A 405 15.46 -35.78 23.07
C THR A 405 15.80 -34.36 22.59
N LEU A 406 15.06 -33.84 21.60
CA LEU A 406 15.25 -32.47 21.12
C LEU A 406 15.03 -31.46 22.26
N ALA A 407 13.90 -31.58 22.99
CA ALA A 407 13.57 -30.70 24.09
C ALA A 407 14.64 -30.72 25.20
N ARG A 408 15.14 -31.90 25.60
CA ARG A 408 16.19 -32.01 26.62
C ARG A 408 17.52 -31.48 26.13
N HIS A 409 17.85 -31.66 24.85
CA HIS A 409 19.09 -31.13 24.28
C HIS A 409 19.08 -29.60 24.28
N GLU A 410 17.93 -28.97 24.04
CA GLU A 410 17.73 -27.52 24.15
C GLU A 410 17.65 -27.02 25.61
N GLY A 411 17.72 -27.91 26.60
CA GLY A 411 17.60 -27.59 28.02
C GLY A 411 16.16 -27.30 28.48
N LEU A 412 15.16 -27.67 27.67
CA LEU A 412 13.73 -27.42 27.91
C LEU A 412 13.04 -28.61 28.58
N GLU A 413 13.43 -28.92 29.81
CA GLU A 413 12.95 -30.11 30.54
C GLU A 413 11.42 -30.18 30.68
N ALA A 414 10.75 -29.04 30.88
CA ALA A 414 9.29 -29.00 30.97
C ALA A 414 8.59 -29.39 29.65
N HIS A 415 9.21 -29.12 28.49
CA HIS A 415 8.67 -29.53 27.20
C HIS A 415 8.77 -31.05 27.04
N ALA A 416 9.90 -31.65 27.41
CA ALA A 416 10.07 -33.10 27.40
C ALA A 416 9.06 -33.80 28.32
N ARG A 417 8.92 -33.31 29.57
CA ARG A 417 7.97 -33.87 30.54
C ARG A 417 6.51 -33.80 30.08
N ALA A 418 6.15 -32.80 29.27
CA ALA A 418 4.81 -32.73 28.68
C ALA A 418 4.52 -33.92 27.74
N ILE A 419 5.53 -34.46 27.05
CA ILE A 419 5.40 -35.67 26.24
C ILE A 419 5.50 -36.92 27.13
N GLU A 420 6.47 -36.95 28.03
CA GLU A 420 6.72 -38.07 28.95
C GLU A 420 5.47 -38.47 29.73
N ILE A 421 4.76 -37.51 30.33
CA ILE A 421 3.55 -37.79 31.10
C ILE A 421 2.43 -38.45 30.26
N ARG A 422 2.37 -38.18 28.95
CA ARG A 422 1.41 -38.80 28.03
C ARG A 422 1.83 -40.23 27.71
N VAL A 423 3.13 -40.47 27.49
CA VAL A 423 3.67 -41.83 27.32
C VAL A 423 3.40 -42.67 28.58
N GLU A 424 3.66 -42.12 29.78
CA GLU A 424 3.43 -42.81 31.05
C GLU A 424 1.95 -43.16 31.30
N HIS A 425 1.01 -42.31 30.87
CA HIS A 425 -0.42 -42.55 31.04
C HIS A 425 -0.98 -43.59 30.05
N GLU A 426 -0.50 -43.57 28.80
CA GLU A 426 -1.00 -44.43 27.73
C GLU A 426 -0.23 -45.75 27.61
N GLY A 427 0.95 -45.85 28.23
CA GLY A 427 1.75 -47.08 28.35
C GLY A 427 1.38 -47.95 29.56
N LYS A 428 0.36 -47.57 30.32
CA LYS A 428 -0.38 -48.44 31.26
C LYS A 428 -1.60 -49.02 30.60
#